data_AF-A0A5W0HB87-F1
#
_entry.id   AF-A0A5W0HB87-F1
#
_cell.length_a   1.000
_cell.length_b   1.000
_cell.length_c   1.000
_cell.angle_alpha   90.00
_cell.angle_beta   90.00
_cell.angle_gamma   90.00
#
_symmetry.space_group_name_H-M   'P 1'
#
loop_
_entity.id
_entity.type
_entity.pdbx_description
1 polymer ?
#
loop_
_entity_poly.entity_id
_entity_poly.type
_entity_poly.pdbx_seq_one_letter_code
_entity_poly.pdbx_strand_id
1 'polypeptide(L)'
;VNLIAVGLGPSADLNILRQLTENVMLFTESQEGDFTRFIKWITASVTAHSRSVGDDKQPELSQTEYIVRLAKDEPVKAYDENCVTLTGRCSKTRRPYLMKYERPPARVSGLDFSLNLNSFNIAGCYPIDEDYFAWSDATATGLQVNTSELHGVPGCPHCGNASAFALCSCGKLLCIDGPDDVICPWCETGLSFSNDGGNTNFDVNRGRG
;
A
#
# COMPACT_ATOMS: atom_id res chain seq x y z
N VAL A 1 -19.15 23.58 14.09
CA VAL A 1 -18.72 22.83 12.88
C VAL A 1 -18.72 21.36 13.25
N ASN A 2 -19.47 20.50 12.56
CA ASN A 2 -19.47 19.07 12.80
C ASN A 2 -18.61 18.41 11.71
N LEU A 3 -17.41 17.94 12.06
CA LEU A 3 -16.48 17.27 11.14
C LEU A 3 -16.54 15.77 11.42
N ILE A 4 -16.76 14.95 10.39
CA ILE A 4 -16.74 13.49 10.48
C ILE A 4 -15.56 13.01 9.64
N ALA A 5 -14.68 12.22 10.23
CA ALA A 5 -13.56 11.60 9.52
C ALA A 5 -13.85 10.12 9.33
N VAL A 6 -13.67 9.62 8.10
CA VAL A 6 -13.90 8.20 7.79
C VAL A 6 -12.62 7.57 7.27
N GLY A 7 -12.10 6.58 7.98
CA GLY A 7 -11.05 5.69 7.50
C GLY A 7 -11.65 4.61 6.61
N LEU A 8 -11.03 4.36 5.45
CA LEU A 8 -11.46 3.33 4.51
C LEU A 8 -10.46 2.17 4.53
N GLY A 9 -10.96 0.96 4.76
CA GLY A 9 -10.15 -0.26 4.70
C GLY A 9 -9.44 -0.60 6.02
N PRO A 10 -8.91 -1.82 6.14
CA PRO A 10 -8.43 -2.38 7.40
C PRO A 10 -7.17 -1.69 7.96
N SER A 11 -6.38 -1.04 7.11
CA SER A 11 -5.10 -0.41 7.48
C SER A 11 -5.18 1.11 7.67
N ALA A 12 -6.39 1.70 7.73
CA ALA A 12 -6.54 3.15 7.87
C ALA A 12 -6.04 3.67 9.23
N ASP A 13 -5.15 4.67 9.24
CA ASP A 13 -4.66 5.32 10.47
C ASP A 13 -5.73 6.27 11.04
N LEU A 14 -6.44 5.79 12.05
CA LEU A 14 -7.48 6.55 12.72
C LEU A 14 -6.93 7.53 13.76
N ASN A 15 -5.67 7.38 14.20
CA ASN A 15 -5.05 8.29 15.16
C ASN A 15 -4.76 9.64 14.52
N ILE A 16 -4.36 9.67 13.25
CA ILE A 16 -4.25 10.93 12.49
C ILE A 16 -5.63 11.57 12.32
N LEU A 17 -6.65 10.80 11.96
CA LEU A 17 -8.01 11.32 11.78
C LEU A 17 -8.59 11.88 13.09
N ARG A 18 -8.24 11.29 14.24
CA ARG A 18 -8.62 11.78 15.58
C ARG A 18 -8.02 13.14 15.93
N GLN A 19 -6.89 13.53 15.32
CA GLN A 19 -6.35 14.87 15.51
C GLN A 19 -7.24 15.95 14.87
N LEU A 20 -8.07 15.57 13.90
CA LEU A 20 -8.96 16.47 13.20
C LEU A 20 -10.36 16.53 13.83
N THR A 21 -10.88 15.40 14.32
CA THR A 21 -12.21 15.32 14.93
C THR A 21 -12.35 14.14 15.89
N GLU A 22 -13.24 14.25 16.88
CA GLU A 22 -13.63 13.13 17.75
C GLU A 22 -14.56 12.13 17.02
N ASN A 23 -15.26 12.57 15.97
CA ASN A 23 -16.18 11.76 15.18
C ASN A 23 -15.44 10.97 14.10
N VAL A 24 -14.65 9.97 14.51
CA VAL A 24 -13.89 9.09 13.60
C VAL A 24 -14.60 7.75 13.42
N MET A 25 -14.78 7.36 12.17
CA MET A 25 -15.49 6.17 11.74
C MET A 25 -14.56 5.30 10.88
N LEU A 26 -14.59 3.99 11.06
CA LEU A 26 -13.89 3.05 10.17
C LEU A 26 -14.91 2.32 9.31
N PHE A 27 -14.78 2.45 7.99
CA PHE A 27 -15.54 1.66 7.03
C PHE A 27 -14.70 0.49 6.53
N THR A 28 -15.19 -0.72 6.79
CA THR A 28 -14.62 -1.96 6.26
C THR A 28 -15.67 -2.66 5.42
N GLU A 29 -15.46 -2.75 4.10
CA GLU A 29 -16.33 -3.50 3.22
C GLU A 29 -16.24 -4.99 3.56
N SER A 30 -17.33 -5.54 4.09
CA SER A 30 -17.40 -6.95 4.50
C SER A 30 -18.34 -7.75 3.59
N GLN A 31 -19.34 -7.09 2.99
CA GLN A 31 -20.30 -7.67 2.08
C GLN A 31 -20.60 -6.77 0.89
N GLU A 32 -21.01 -7.38 -0.23
CA GLU A 32 -21.46 -6.67 -1.42
C GLU A 32 -22.65 -5.75 -1.09
N GLY A 33 -22.51 -4.45 -1.38
CA GLY A 33 -23.54 -3.44 -1.12
C GLY A 33 -23.36 -2.64 0.18
N ASP A 34 -22.37 -2.97 1.02
CA ASP A 34 -22.02 -2.18 2.20
C ASP A 34 -21.59 -0.76 1.81
N PHE A 35 -20.84 -0.62 0.71
CA PHE A 35 -20.43 0.69 0.17
C PHE A 35 -21.65 1.53 -0.23
N THR A 36 -22.63 0.95 -0.92
CA THR A 36 -23.87 1.64 -1.30
C THR A 36 -24.67 2.08 -0.08
N ARG A 37 -24.72 1.25 0.98
CA ARG A 37 -25.38 1.60 2.25
C ARG A 37 -24.66 2.73 2.96
N PHE A 38 -23.33 2.73 2.95
CA PHE A 38 -22.50 3.79 3.49
C PHE A 38 -22.73 5.13 2.77
N ILE A 39 -22.74 5.15 1.43
CA ILE A 39 -23.05 6.36 0.65
C ILE A 39 -24.47 6.86 0.93
N LYS A 40 -25.46 5.96 1.03
CA LYS A 40 -26.84 6.32 1.42
C LYS A 40 -26.88 6.94 2.81
N TRP A 41 -26.11 6.41 3.76
CA TRP A 41 -26.02 6.96 5.11
C TRP A 41 -25.38 8.36 5.12
N ILE A 42 -24.26 8.58 4.41
CA ILE A 42 -23.66 9.92 4.26
C ILE A 42 -24.71 10.89 3.71
N THR A 43 -25.40 10.49 2.64
CA THR A 43 -26.42 11.32 1.99
C THR A 43 -27.55 11.67 2.96
N ALA A 44 -28.04 10.71 3.74
CA ALA A 44 -29.08 10.96 4.75
C ALA A 44 -28.58 11.89 5.88
N SER A 45 -27.34 11.72 6.34
CA SER A 45 -26.72 12.55 7.36
C SER A 45 -26.59 14.02 6.93
N VAL A 46 -26.13 14.28 5.70
CA VAL A 46 -26.05 15.64 5.14
C VAL A 46 -27.44 16.26 4.98
N THR A 47 -28.41 15.48 4.53
CA THR A 47 -29.79 15.97 4.31
C THR A 47 -30.47 16.34 5.64
N ALA A 48 -30.23 15.59 6.71
CA ALA A 48 -30.72 15.88 8.05
C ALA A 48 -30.10 17.16 8.64
N HIS A 49 -28.79 17.37 8.44
CA HIS A 49 -28.12 18.60 8.91
C HIS A 49 -28.46 19.85 8.07
N SER A 50 -28.95 19.67 6.84
CA SER A 50 -29.31 20.78 5.95
C SER A 50 -30.78 21.24 6.09
N ARG A 51 -31.63 20.52 6.82
CA ARG A 51 -33.03 20.88 7.06
C ARG A 51 -33.24 21.29 8.52
N SER A 52 -33.14 22.60 8.78
CA SER A 52 -33.74 23.31 9.92
C SER A 52 -33.28 22.94 11.35
N VAL A 53 -33.00 23.96 12.16
CA VAL A 53 -32.68 23.86 13.60
C VAL A 53 -33.95 23.61 14.42
N GLY A 54 -34.74 22.62 14.05
CA GLY A 54 -36.04 22.32 14.65
C GLY A 54 -36.27 20.82 14.74
N ASP A 55 -35.94 20.28 15.92
CA ASP A 55 -36.50 19.06 16.52
C ASP A 55 -36.68 17.83 15.62
N ASP A 56 -35.58 17.34 15.05
CA ASP A 56 -35.55 15.96 14.53
C ASP A 56 -34.32 15.22 15.09
N LYS A 57 -34.60 14.13 15.80
CA LYS A 57 -33.57 13.28 16.43
C LYS A 57 -32.59 12.81 15.35
N GLN A 58 -31.29 12.94 15.63
CA GLN A 58 -30.24 12.31 14.84
C GLN A 58 -30.62 10.85 14.58
N PRO A 59 -30.51 10.34 13.34
CA PRO A 59 -30.69 8.91 13.11
C PRO A 59 -29.71 8.16 13.99
N GLU A 60 -30.24 7.29 14.86
CA GLU A 60 -29.43 6.59 15.84
C GLU A 60 -28.35 5.75 15.15
N LEU A 61 -27.11 5.96 15.58
CA LEU A 61 -25.91 5.23 15.16
C LEU A 61 -26.02 3.71 15.38
N SER A 62 -26.98 3.26 16.20
CA SER A 62 -27.20 1.86 16.61
C SER A 62 -27.49 0.91 15.45
N GLN A 63 -28.08 1.38 14.34
CA GLN A 63 -28.37 0.52 13.18
C GLN A 63 -27.17 0.31 12.25
N THR A 64 -26.06 1.02 12.46
CA THR A 64 -24.91 1.04 11.52
C THR A 64 -23.60 0.55 12.16
N GLU A 65 -23.63 0.07 13.41
CA GLU A 65 -22.43 -0.41 14.13
C GLU A 65 -21.67 -1.53 13.41
N TYR A 66 -22.35 -2.31 12.55
CA TYR A 66 -21.72 -3.36 11.75
C TYR A 66 -20.97 -2.84 10.51
N ILE A 67 -21.32 -1.66 10.02
CA ILE A 67 -20.68 -0.99 8.87
C ILE A 67 -19.58 -0.04 9.37
N VAL A 68 -19.80 0.53 10.56
CA VAL A 68 -18.98 1.58 11.14
C VAL A 68 -18.73 1.27 12.61
N ARG A 69 -17.50 0.91 12.96
CA ARG A 69 -17.11 0.72 14.36
C ARG A 69 -16.48 1.99 14.88
N LEU A 70 -16.88 2.43 16.08
CA LEU A 70 -16.04 3.33 16.88
C LEU A 70 -14.72 2.60 17.13
N ALA A 71 -13.64 3.15 16.60
CA ALA A 71 -12.34 2.54 16.70
C ALA A 71 -11.90 2.48 18.17
N LYS A 72 -11.56 1.28 18.63
CA LYS A 72 -10.79 1.09 19.85
C LYS A 72 -9.30 1.27 19.51
N ASP A 73 -8.52 1.66 20.51
CA ASP A 73 -7.08 1.95 20.38
C ASP A 73 -6.29 0.69 19.99
N GLU A 74 -6.22 0.39 18.70
CA GLU A 74 -5.19 -0.49 18.17
C GLU A 74 -3.98 0.34 17.71
N PRO A 75 -2.75 -0.05 18.07
CA PRO A 75 -1.56 0.65 17.66
C PRO A 75 -1.41 0.56 16.14
N VAL A 76 -1.43 1.72 15.48
CA VAL A 76 -1.26 1.82 14.03
C VAL A 76 0.17 1.39 13.69
N LYS A 77 0.30 0.37 12.85
CA LYS A 77 1.58 -0.07 12.31
C LYS A 77 2.00 0.93 11.22
N ALA A 78 3.27 1.34 11.24
CA ALA A 78 3.83 2.31 10.28
C ALA A 78 3.93 1.76 8.83
N TYR A 79 3.48 0.53 8.58
CA TYR A 79 3.45 -0.13 7.29
C TYR A 79 2.12 -0.85 7.08
N ASP A 80 1.69 -0.93 5.81
CA ASP A 80 0.59 -1.80 5.44
C ASP A 80 1.02 -3.27 5.53
N GLU A 81 0.27 -4.08 6.27
CA GLU A 81 0.53 -5.53 6.38
C GLU A 81 0.04 -6.29 5.15
N ASN A 82 -0.82 -5.67 4.34
CA ASN A 82 -1.46 -6.30 3.20
C ASN A 82 -0.72 -6.06 1.88
N CYS A 83 0.16 -5.05 1.82
CA CYS A 83 0.96 -4.78 0.63
C CYS A 83 2.37 -4.28 0.93
N VAL A 84 3.28 -4.57 0.01
CA VAL A 84 4.65 -4.05 -0.01
C VAL A 84 4.82 -3.24 -1.28
N THR A 85 5.13 -1.96 -1.13
CA THR A 85 5.50 -1.08 -2.25
C THR A 85 7.01 -0.87 -2.24
N LEU A 86 7.65 -1.06 -3.39
CA LEU A 86 9.08 -0.86 -3.58
C LEU A 86 9.31 0.11 -4.74
N THR A 87 10.35 0.94 -4.63
CA THR A 87 10.66 1.95 -5.63
C THR A 87 11.96 1.63 -6.33
N GLY A 88 11.96 1.68 -7.67
CA GLY A 88 13.15 1.53 -8.49
C GLY A 88 13.28 2.61 -9.55
N ARG A 89 14.40 2.61 -10.28
CA ARG A 89 14.63 3.48 -11.44
C ARG A 89 15.12 2.69 -12.62
N CYS A 90 14.64 3.07 -13.80
CA CYS A 90 15.06 2.45 -15.05
C CYS A 90 16.54 2.78 -15.31
N SER A 91 17.36 1.77 -15.60
CA SER A 91 18.77 1.97 -15.96
C SER A 91 18.95 2.72 -17.28
N LYS A 92 18.04 2.52 -18.25
CA LYS A 92 18.09 3.15 -19.58
C LYS A 92 17.51 4.57 -19.57
N THR A 93 16.28 4.74 -19.07
CA THR A 93 15.56 6.03 -19.14
C THR A 93 15.74 6.91 -17.91
N ARG A 94 16.32 6.36 -16.82
CA ARG A 94 16.43 6.99 -15.48
C ARG A 94 15.11 7.36 -14.81
N ARG A 95 13.98 7.00 -15.41
CA ARG A 95 12.63 7.26 -14.88
C ARG A 95 12.30 6.30 -13.74
N PRO A 96 11.60 6.78 -12.69
CA PRO A 96 11.23 5.96 -11.55
C PRO A 96 10.04 5.04 -11.86
N TYR A 97 9.90 3.97 -11.08
CA TYR A 97 8.78 3.05 -11.13
C TYR A 97 8.47 2.48 -9.74
N LEU A 98 7.24 2.02 -9.54
CA LEU A 98 6.78 1.35 -8.32
C LEU A 98 6.47 -0.11 -8.60
N MET A 99 6.95 -0.99 -7.74
CA MET A 99 6.55 -2.39 -7.70
C MET A 99 5.65 -2.59 -6.49
N LYS A 100 4.45 -3.13 -6.73
CA LYS A 100 3.48 -3.42 -5.67
C LYS A 100 3.35 -4.93 -5.53
N TYR A 101 3.51 -5.42 -4.30
CA TYR A 101 3.22 -6.79 -3.92
C TYR A 101 2.05 -6.81 -2.96
N GLU A 102 1.15 -7.76 -3.11
CA GLU A 102 -0.06 -7.90 -2.30
C GLU A 102 -0.10 -9.27 -1.64
N ARG A 103 -0.60 -9.31 -0.40
CA ARG A 103 -0.80 -10.54 0.33
C ARG A 103 -1.99 -11.31 -0.26
N PRO A 104 -1.86 -12.60 -0.58
CA PRO A 104 -2.99 -13.40 -1.02
C PRO A 104 -4.09 -13.41 0.05
N PRO A 105 -5.38 -13.47 -0.33
CA PRO A 105 -6.46 -13.55 0.65
C PRO A 105 -6.29 -14.82 1.51
N ALA A 106 -6.36 -14.64 2.83
CA ALA A 106 -6.05 -15.69 3.82
C ALA A 106 -7.00 -16.90 3.80
N ARG A 107 -8.09 -16.85 3.03
CA ARG A 107 -9.08 -17.92 2.93
C ARG A 107 -9.40 -18.22 1.47
N VAL A 108 -8.83 -19.30 0.96
CA VAL A 108 -9.37 -19.99 -0.22
C VAL A 108 -10.19 -21.16 0.30
N SER A 109 -11.51 -20.99 0.34
CA SER A 109 -12.42 -22.07 0.74
C SER A 109 -12.24 -23.26 -0.21
N GLY A 110 -11.79 -24.41 0.29
CA GLY A 110 -11.81 -25.68 -0.44
C GLY A 110 -10.47 -26.38 -0.69
N LEU A 111 -9.33 -25.88 -0.19
CA LEU A 111 -8.04 -26.56 -0.33
C LEU A 111 -7.34 -26.71 1.03
N ASP A 112 -7.01 -27.95 1.38
CA ASP A 112 -6.34 -28.37 2.62
C ASP A 112 -4.81 -28.14 2.55
N PHE A 113 -4.40 -26.99 2.00
CA PHE A 113 -3.00 -26.61 1.86
C PHE A 113 -2.70 -25.40 2.75
N SER A 114 -1.71 -25.52 3.62
CA SER A 114 -1.14 -24.39 4.35
C SER A 114 -0.40 -23.48 3.37
N LEU A 115 -1.14 -22.59 2.71
CA LEU A 115 -0.53 -21.49 1.96
C LEU A 115 0.33 -20.70 2.95
N ASN A 116 1.57 -20.41 2.57
CA ASN A 116 2.45 -19.57 3.38
C ASN A 116 1.81 -18.17 3.44
N LEU A 117 1.04 -17.91 4.48
CA LEU A 117 0.32 -16.66 4.71
C LEU A 117 1.28 -15.47 4.94
N ASN A 118 2.59 -15.70 4.93
CA ASN A 118 3.60 -14.67 5.07
C ASN A 118 4.24 -14.18 3.77
N SER A 119 3.86 -14.74 2.62
CA SER A 119 4.36 -14.26 1.33
C SER A 119 3.47 -13.20 0.67
N PHE A 120 4.08 -12.30 -0.10
CA PHE A 120 3.43 -11.32 -0.96
C PHE A 120 3.68 -11.64 -2.43
N ASN A 121 2.64 -11.64 -3.24
CA ASN A 121 2.72 -11.87 -4.68
C ASN A 121 2.80 -10.55 -5.43
N ILE A 122 3.55 -10.51 -6.52
CA ILE A 122 3.60 -9.35 -7.41
C ILE A 122 2.19 -9.02 -7.92
N ALA A 123 1.71 -7.81 -7.62
CA ALA A 123 0.47 -7.27 -8.17
C ALA A 123 0.75 -6.50 -9.46
N GLY A 124 1.88 -5.78 -9.53
CA GLY A 124 2.28 -5.10 -10.74
C GLY A 124 3.50 -4.20 -10.58
N CYS A 125 3.98 -3.69 -11.72
CA CYS A 125 5.05 -2.69 -11.80
C CYS A 125 4.57 -1.52 -12.66
N TYR A 126 4.57 -0.33 -12.07
CA TYR A 126 3.91 0.84 -12.61
C TYR A 126 4.92 1.96 -12.86
N PRO A 127 4.89 2.60 -14.04
CA PRO A 127 5.69 3.79 -14.28
C PRO A 127 5.18 4.94 -13.41
N ILE A 128 6.10 5.71 -12.85
CA ILE A 128 5.78 6.96 -12.15
C ILE A 128 6.69 8.07 -12.64
N ASP A 129 6.32 9.32 -12.36
CA ASP A 129 7.12 10.50 -12.63
C ASP A 129 7.88 10.96 -11.37
N GLU A 130 8.85 11.87 -11.54
CA GLU A 130 9.67 12.40 -10.44
C GLU A 130 8.85 13.06 -9.34
N ASP A 131 7.70 13.63 -9.70
CA ASP A 131 6.80 14.30 -8.77
C ASP A 131 6.40 13.38 -7.61
N TYR A 132 6.34 12.06 -7.83
CA TYR A 132 6.09 11.08 -6.78
C TYR A 132 6.98 11.30 -5.54
N PHE A 133 8.26 11.63 -5.73
CA PHE A 133 9.18 11.87 -4.61
C PHE A 133 8.93 13.20 -3.91
N ALA A 134 8.34 14.19 -4.58
CA ALA A 134 7.95 15.44 -3.95
C ALA A 134 6.72 15.28 -3.04
N TRP A 135 5.83 14.36 -3.41
CA TRP A 135 4.62 14.01 -2.63
C TRP A 135 4.88 12.92 -1.59
N SER A 136 6.04 12.27 -1.64
CA SER A 136 6.42 11.20 -0.73
C SER A 136 7.34 11.70 0.37
N ASP A 137 7.17 11.20 1.58
CA ASP A 137 8.08 11.46 2.68
C ASP A 137 9.44 10.79 2.43
N ALA A 138 10.52 11.58 2.48
CA ALA A 138 11.88 11.11 2.26
C ALA A 138 12.49 10.42 3.49
N THR A 139 11.81 10.43 4.64
CA THR A 139 12.31 9.72 5.82
C THR A 139 12.34 8.21 5.56
N ALA A 140 13.55 7.67 5.54
CA ALA A 140 13.77 6.24 5.49
C ALA A 140 13.17 5.63 6.77
N THR A 141 12.05 4.93 6.62
CA THR A 141 11.33 4.32 7.75
C THR A 141 12.08 3.14 8.37
N GLY A 142 13.24 2.75 7.82
CA GLY A 142 13.99 1.56 8.24
C GLY A 142 13.22 0.25 8.05
N LEU A 143 12.03 0.32 7.44
CA LEU A 143 11.15 -0.82 7.20
C LEU A 143 11.68 -1.58 6.00
N GLN A 144 12.09 -2.82 6.24
CA GLN A 144 12.60 -3.70 5.22
C GLN A 144 11.67 -4.90 5.04
N VAL A 145 11.70 -5.48 3.85
CA VAL A 145 11.10 -6.78 3.56
C VAL A 145 12.18 -7.69 3.03
N ASN A 146 12.16 -8.94 3.49
CA ASN A 146 13.08 -9.93 2.98
C ASN A 146 12.61 -10.46 1.61
N THR A 147 13.52 -10.63 0.66
CA THR A 147 13.16 -11.17 -0.66
C THR A 147 12.56 -12.57 -0.60
N SER A 148 12.78 -13.35 0.47
CA SER A 148 12.11 -14.66 0.63
C SER A 148 10.60 -14.56 0.77
N GLU A 149 10.09 -13.41 1.21
CA GLU A 149 8.67 -13.15 1.35
C GLU A 149 8.05 -12.60 0.06
N LEU A 150 8.85 -12.27 -0.96
CA LEU A 150 8.37 -11.69 -2.21
C LEU A 150 8.35 -12.73 -3.32
N HIS A 151 7.20 -12.86 -3.98
CA HIS A 151 7.00 -13.80 -5.07
C HIS A 151 6.71 -13.09 -6.38
N GLY A 152 7.55 -13.40 -7.38
CA GLY A 152 7.51 -12.82 -8.71
C GLY A 152 8.47 -11.65 -8.87
N VAL A 153 9.01 -11.51 -10.07
CA VAL A 153 9.90 -10.41 -10.46
C VAL A 153 9.31 -9.77 -11.71
N PRO A 154 8.85 -8.50 -11.65
CA PRO A 154 8.30 -7.83 -12.80
C PRO A 154 9.40 -7.31 -13.74
N GLY A 155 9.07 -7.17 -15.02
CA GLY A 155 9.90 -6.44 -15.98
C GLY A 155 9.81 -4.92 -15.80
N CYS A 156 10.73 -4.19 -16.42
CA CYS A 156 10.75 -2.74 -16.35
C CYS A 156 9.62 -2.11 -17.21
N PRO A 157 8.75 -1.26 -16.64
CA PRO A 157 7.63 -0.67 -17.36
C PRO A 157 8.06 0.41 -18.37
N HIS A 158 9.30 0.92 -18.26
CA HIS A 158 9.80 1.99 -19.13
C HIS A 158 10.57 1.48 -20.35
N CYS A 159 11.41 0.47 -20.17
CA CYS A 159 12.36 0.02 -21.21
C CYS A 159 12.25 -1.46 -21.57
N GLY A 160 11.35 -2.21 -20.91
CA GLY A 160 11.12 -3.63 -21.20
C GLY A 160 12.22 -4.58 -20.74
N ASN A 161 13.20 -4.12 -19.94
CA ASN A 161 14.20 -5.00 -19.34
C ASN A 161 13.54 -6.14 -18.56
N ALA A 162 14.13 -7.35 -18.61
CA ALA A 162 13.57 -8.56 -18.03
C ALA A 162 13.29 -8.47 -16.51
N SER A 163 14.13 -7.78 -15.75
CA SER A 163 13.96 -7.61 -14.30
C SER A 163 13.97 -6.14 -13.91
N ALA A 164 13.00 -5.73 -13.10
CA ALA A 164 12.96 -4.43 -12.42
C ALA A 164 13.48 -4.50 -10.96
N PHE A 165 14.04 -5.64 -10.56
CA PHE A 165 14.37 -5.97 -9.17
C PHE A 165 15.86 -6.30 -9.00
N ALA A 166 16.75 -5.40 -9.44
CA ALA A 166 18.17 -5.51 -9.13
C ALA A 166 18.52 -4.50 -8.02
N LEU A 167 19.25 -4.94 -7.00
CA LEU A 167 19.64 -4.08 -5.87
C LEU A 167 21.05 -3.54 -6.08
N CYS A 168 21.20 -2.21 -6.03
CA CYS A 168 22.51 -1.56 -5.99
C CYS A 168 23.09 -1.59 -4.57
N SER A 169 24.41 -1.49 -4.44
CA SER A 169 25.12 -1.24 -3.17
C SER A 169 24.66 0.02 -2.43
N CYS A 170 24.01 0.98 -3.10
CA CYS A 170 23.39 2.14 -2.45
C CYS A 170 22.03 1.84 -1.80
N GLY A 171 21.55 0.59 -1.85
CA GLY A 171 20.31 0.14 -1.23
C GLY A 171 19.04 0.48 -2.03
N LYS A 172 19.18 0.88 -3.30
CA LYS A 172 18.06 1.23 -4.19
C LYS A 172 17.94 0.25 -5.36
N LEU A 173 16.71 0.05 -5.83
CA LEU A 173 16.40 -0.89 -6.90
C LEU A 173 16.54 -0.25 -8.28
N LEU A 174 16.96 -1.05 -9.26
CA LEU A 174 17.03 -0.68 -10.66
C LEU A 174 16.66 -1.85 -11.57
N CYS A 175 16.44 -1.58 -12.85
CA CYS A 175 16.16 -2.62 -13.83
C CYS A 175 17.42 -3.08 -14.59
N ILE A 176 17.45 -4.37 -14.92
CA ILE A 176 18.53 -5.05 -15.64
C ILE A 176 17.95 -6.05 -16.64
N ASP A 177 18.72 -6.36 -17.67
CA ASP A 177 18.32 -7.26 -18.74
C ASP A 177 19.23 -8.50 -18.79
N GLY A 178 19.25 -9.25 -17.68
CA GLY A 178 20.17 -10.38 -17.48
C GLY A 178 21.50 -9.96 -16.86
N PRO A 179 22.56 -10.79 -17.01
CA PRO A 179 23.90 -10.48 -16.55
C PRO A 179 24.46 -9.33 -17.38
N ASP A 180 24.55 -8.15 -16.78
CA ASP A 180 24.91 -6.92 -17.48
C ASP A 180 25.71 -5.97 -16.58
N ASP A 181 26.54 -5.15 -17.21
CA ASP A 181 27.24 -4.04 -16.59
C ASP A 181 26.36 -2.80 -16.70
N VAL A 182 25.80 -2.36 -15.57
CA VAL A 182 24.84 -1.27 -15.52
C VAL A 182 25.32 -0.16 -14.61
N ILE A 183 25.15 1.07 -15.06
CA ILE A 183 25.38 2.24 -14.22
C ILE A 183 24.12 2.49 -13.39
N CYS A 184 24.27 2.48 -12.07
CA CYS A 184 23.16 2.73 -11.17
C CYS A 184 22.54 4.11 -11.45
N PRO A 185 21.24 4.20 -11.78
CA PRO A 185 20.57 5.48 -12.06
C PRO A 185 20.38 6.36 -10.82
N TRP A 186 20.77 5.87 -9.63
CA TRP A 186 20.62 6.58 -8.37
C TRP A 186 21.92 7.19 -7.84
N CYS A 187 23.04 6.48 -7.95
CA CYS A 187 24.33 6.88 -7.37
C CYS A 187 25.46 6.87 -8.40
N GLU A 188 25.15 6.62 -9.67
CA GLU A 188 26.08 6.66 -10.81
C GLU A 188 27.26 5.69 -10.72
N THR A 189 27.20 4.73 -9.79
CA THR A 189 28.21 3.69 -9.63
C THR A 189 27.96 2.56 -10.62
N GLY A 190 29.02 2.09 -11.30
CA GLY A 190 28.96 0.90 -12.14
C GLY A 190 28.77 -0.36 -11.31
N LEU A 191 27.86 -1.23 -11.74
CA LEU A 191 27.54 -2.51 -11.12
C LEU A 191 27.63 -3.59 -12.18
N SER A 192 28.16 -4.75 -11.80
CA SER A 192 28.17 -5.95 -12.64
C SER A 192 27.30 -7.00 -11.98
N PHE A 193 26.23 -7.42 -12.65
CA PHE A 193 25.37 -8.51 -12.17
C PHE A 193 25.81 -9.81 -12.82
N SER A 194 26.16 -10.83 -12.01
CA SER A 194 26.45 -12.18 -12.50
C SER A 194 25.18 -13.03 -12.56
N ASN A 195 25.18 -14.03 -13.45
CA ASN A 195 24.10 -15.02 -13.55
C ASN A 195 24.11 -16.05 -12.42
N ASP A 196 24.99 -15.89 -11.43
CA ASP A 196 24.96 -16.68 -10.22
C ASP A 196 23.71 -16.22 -9.48
N GLY A 197 22.58 -16.84 -9.83
CA GLY A 197 21.28 -16.68 -9.21
C GLY A 197 21.39 -17.00 -7.74
N GLY A 198 21.93 -16.05 -7.01
CA GLY A 198 22.26 -16.15 -5.61
C GLY A 198 20.95 -16.44 -4.93
N ASN A 199 20.86 -17.66 -4.42
CA ASN A 199 19.85 -18.11 -3.46
C ASN A 199 20.05 -17.37 -2.11
N THR A 200 20.47 -16.11 -2.19
CA THR A 200 20.82 -15.22 -1.11
C THR A 200 19.64 -14.29 -0.95
N ASN A 201 18.84 -14.60 0.04
CA ASN A 201 17.80 -13.70 0.49
C ASN A 201 18.45 -12.43 1.04
N PHE A 202 17.94 -11.27 0.65
CA PHE A 202 18.41 -9.98 1.16
C PHE A 202 17.24 -9.10 1.54
N ASP A 203 17.51 -8.11 2.36
CA ASP A 203 16.51 -7.17 2.82
C ASP A 203 16.43 -5.96 1.89
N VAL A 204 15.20 -5.56 1.57
CA VAL A 204 14.90 -4.46 0.65
C VAL A 204 14.09 -3.41 1.38
N ASN A 205 14.49 -2.15 1.27
CA ASN A 205 13.78 -1.04 1.88
C ASN A 205 12.39 -0.88 1.25
N ARG A 206 11.37 -0.83 2.10
CA ARG A 206 9.98 -0.60 1.73
C ARG A 206 9.72 0.89 1.54
N GLY A 207 8.93 1.22 0.51
CA GLY A 207 8.29 2.52 0.40
C GLY A 207 7.11 2.63 1.37
N ARG A 208 6.70 3.86 1.68
CA ARG A 208 5.41 4.14 2.32
C ARG A 208 4.37 4.08 1.20
N GLY A 209 3.61 2.98 1.15
CA GLY A 209 2.50 2.81 0.22
C GLY A 209 1.43 3.88 0.43
#